data_AF-A0A177UN35-F1
#
_entry.id   AF-A0A177UN35-F1
#
_cell.length_a   1.000
_cell.length_b   1.000
_cell.length_c   1.000
_cell.angle_alpha   90.00
_cell.angle_beta   90.00
_cell.angle_gamma   90.00
#
_symmetry.space_group_name_H-M   'P 1'
#
loop_
_entity.id
_entity.type
_entity.pdbx_description
1 polymer ?
#
loop_
_entity_poly.entity_id
_entity_poly.type
_entity_poly.pdbx_seq_one_letter_code
_entity_poly.pdbx_strand_id
1 'polypeptide(L)'
;MVGSPSTTSGYPVTPDGHYFLWNGWQLWRRTNPNLADDVRASLTKELMAARRAVGQANKSTKASDKKVLVAEARARVQKAKEGLGERGPVWWDEEKEGQAVDRKHVKITQYKEWAEGLGVSLGDKTRGMKRKAFQDEDGGAGMTKRITRSTSKRQRTGDDGRSHQDEGGGAAR
;
A
#
# COMPACT_ATOMS: atom_id res chain seq x y z
N MET A 1 8.21 -29.93 -25.00
CA MET A 1 9.28 -29.51 -24.06
C MET A 1 8.89 -28.13 -23.55
N VAL A 2 8.41 -27.99 -22.31
CA VAL A 2 8.06 -26.67 -21.75
C VAL A 2 9.36 -26.05 -21.26
N GLY A 3 9.80 -24.96 -21.89
CA GLY A 3 11.02 -24.25 -21.49
C GLY A 3 10.92 -23.79 -20.04
N SER A 4 12.06 -23.75 -19.34
CA SER A 4 12.11 -23.23 -17.98
C SER A 4 11.52 -21.82 -17.92
N PRO A 5 10.70 -21.48 -16.90
CA PRO A 5 10.12 -20.16 -16.80
C PRO A 5 11.23 -19.11 -16.69
N SER A 6 11.09 -18.01 -17.43
CA SER A 6 12.00 -16.87 -17.29
C SER A 6 11.98 -16.37 -15.85
N THR A 7 13.13 -15.97 -15.32
CA THR A 7 13.23 -15.43 -13.94
C THR A 7 13.89 -14.05 -13.94
N THR A 8 13.38 -13.13 -13.12
CA THR A 8 14.03 -11.85 -12.79
C THR A 8 14.43 -11.88 -11.33
N SER A 9 15.73 -11.77 -11.02
CA SER A 9 16.26 -11.79 -9.65
C SER A 9 15.77 -12.98 -8.80
N GLY A 10 15.63 -14.16 -9.42
CA GLY A 10 15.14 -15.37 -8.76
C GLY A 10 13.61 -15.48 -8.67
N TYR A 11 12.85 -14.50 -9.17
CA TYR A 11 11.39 -14.55 -9.20
C TYR A 11 10.88 -15.00 -10.58
N PRO A 12 9.90 -15.91 -10.66
CA PRO A 12 9.25 -16.29 -11.91
C PRO A 12 8.62 -15.08 -12.61
N VAL A 13 8.75 -15.04 -13.94
CA VAL A 13 8.22 -13.99 -14.81
C VAL A 13 7.02 -14.56 -15.58
N THR A 14 5.96 -13.76 -15.70
CA THR A 14 4.75 -14.14 -16.44
C THR A 14 5.08 -14.46 -17.91
N PRO A 15 4.29 -15.30 -18.61
CA PRO A 15 4.60 -15.71 -19.97
C PRO A 15 4.76 -14.56 -20.98
N ASP A 16 4.01 -13.47 -20.75
CA ASP A 16 4.08 -12.23 -21.55
C ASP A 16 5.24 -11.29 -21.13
N GLY A 17 5.94 -11.58 -20.05
CA GLY A 17 7.05 -10.77 -19.58
C GLY A 17 6.67 -9.48 -18.86
N HIS A 18 5.37 -9.21 -18.62
CA HIS A 18 4.88 -7.96 -18.02
C HIS A 18 5.11 -7.88 -16.51
N TYR A 19 5.06 -9.02 -15.82
CA TYR A 19 5.12 -9.10 -14.36
C TYR A 19 6.13 -10.15 -13.89
N PHE A 20 6.57 -9.99 -12.65
CA PHE A 20 7.21 -11.07 -11.89
C PHE A 20 6.41 -11.39 -10.61
N LEU A 21 6.49 -12.64 -10.17
CA LEU A 21 5.77 -13.13 -9.00
C LEU A 21 6.63 -13.00 -7.73
N TRP A 22 6.41 -11.93 -6.99
CA TRP A 22 7.06 -11.68 -5.70
C TRP A 22 6.45 -12.52 -4.58
N ASN A 23 7.31 -13.09 -3.73
CA ASN A 23 6.95 -13.94 -2.59
C ASN A 23 6.01 -15.11 -2.93
N GLY A 24 5.92 -15.51 -4.20
CA GLY A 24 5.06 -16.60 -4.66
C GLY A 24 3.57 -16.28 -4.72
N TRP A 25 3.14 -15.02 -4.55
CA TRP A 25 1.70 -14.67 -4.59
C TRP A 25 1.37 -13.28 -5.13
N GLN A 26 2.31 -12.34 -5.12
CA GLN A 26 2.06 -10.95 -5.49
C GLN A 26 2.68 -10.61 -6.84
N LEU A 27 1.92 -10.07 -7.78
CA LEU A 27 2.46 -9.60 -9.06
C LEU A 27 3.06 -8.21 -8.92
N TRP A 28 4.22 -8.02 -9.51
CA TRP A 28 4.89 -6.72 -9.63
C TRP A 28 5.24 -6.47 -11.08
N ARG A 29 4.85 -5.31 -11.60
CA ARG A 29 5.15 -4.93 -12.98
C ARG A 29 6.65 -4.76 -13.19
N ARG A 30 7.15 -5.23 -14.32
CA ARG A 30 8.55 -5.03 -14.74
C ARG A 30 8.76 -3.64 -15.33
N THR A 31 10.01 -3.20 -15.29
CA THR A 31 10.49 -2.02 -16.01
C THR A 31 10.20 -2.19 -17.50
N ASN A 32 9.75 -1.13 -18.16
CA ASN A 32 9.50 -1.12 -19.59
C ASN A 32 10.78 -1.54 -20.35
N PRO A 33 10.75 -2.69 -21.07
CA PRO A 33 11.91 -3.18 -21.81
C PRO A 33 12.26 -2.28 -23.00
N ASN A 34 11.30 -1.48 -23.49
CA ASN A 34 11.44 -0.60 -24.65
C ASN A 34 12.07 0.77 -24.33
N LEU A 35 12.47 1.01 -23.08
CA LEU A 35 13.22 2.21 -22.72
C LEU A 35 14.64 2.16 -23.29
N ALA A 36 15.09 3.27 -23.87
CA ALA A 36 16.49 3.47 -24.20
C ALA A 36 17.38 3.32 -22.95
N ASP A 37 18.57 2.75 -23.11
CA ASP A 37 19.41 2.35 -21.98
C ASP A 37 19.90 3.56 -21.16
N ASP A 38 20.15 4.69 -21.79
CA ASP A 38 20.51 5.96 -21.16
C ASP A 38 19.36 6.50 -20.30
N VAL A 39 18.12 6.47 -20.82
CA VAL A 39 16.91 6.87 -20.11
C VAL A 39 16.68 5.94 -18.91
N ARG A 40 16.78 4.62 -19.12
CA ARG A 40 16.66 3.61 -18.04
C ARG A 40 17.71 3.84 -16.95
N ALA A 41 18.96 4.08 -17.32
CA ALA A 41 20.05 4.34 -16.39
C ALA A 41 19.81 5.62 -15.58
N SER A 42 19.39 6.70 -16.25
CA SER A 42 19.06 7.99 -15.61
C SER A 42 17.94 7.83 -14.58
N LEU A 43 16.82 7.22 -14.97
CA LEU A 43 15.68 6.97 -14.08
C LEU A 43 16.03 6.05 -12.91
N THR A 44 16.87 5.04 -13.15
CA THR A 44 17.37 4.16 -12.08
C THR A 44 18.22 4.95 -11.08
N LYS A 45 19.09 5.84 -11.57
CA LYS A 45 19.90 6.73 -10.73
C LYS A 45 19.00 7.66 -9.89
N GLU A 46 17.98 8.27 -10.50
CA GLU A 46 17.00 9.09 -9.81
C GLU A 46 16.23 8.30 -8.75
N LEU A 47 15.80 7.08 -9.06
CA LEU A 47 15.10 6.21 -8.11
C LEU A 47 15.96 5.90 -6.89
N MET A 48 17.25 5.59 -7.08
CA MET A 48 18.16 5.34 -5.97
C MET A 48 18.43 6.60 -5.14
N ALA A 49 18.58 7.76 -5.79
CA ALA A 49 18.71 9.05 -5.10
C ALA A 49 17.46 9.37 -4.26
N ALA A 50 16.26 9.17 -4.82
CA ALA A 50 14.99 9.39 -4.13
C ALA A 50 14.81 8.44 -2.94
N ARG A 51 15.17 7.15 -3.07
CA ARG A 51 15.14 6.19 -1.95
C ARG A 51 16.07 6.60 -0.81
N ARG A 52 17.29 7.05 -1.14
CA ARG A 52 18.21 7.60 -0.14
C ARG A 52 17.62 8.83 0.55
N ALA A 53 16.99 9.74 -0.19
CA ALA A 53 16.31 10.91 0.37
C ALA A 53 15.19 10.53 1.34
N VAL A 54 14.39 9.48 1.06
CA VAL A 54 13.39 8.96 2.01
C VAL A 54 14.07 8.51 3.31
N GLY A 55 15.18 7.78 3.20
CA GLY A 55 15.97 7.33 4.35
C GLY A 55 16.48 8.49 5.20
N GLN A 56 17.00 9.56 4.57
CA GLN A 56 17.47 10.75 5.28
C GLN A 56 16.33 11.55 5.90
N ALA A 57 15.24 11.76 5.17
CA ALA A 57 14.05 12.45 5.66
C ALA A 57 13.48 11.78 6.91
N ASN A 58 13.48 10.44 6.96
CA ASN A 58 13.03 9.69 8.13
C ASN A 58 13.88 9.91 9.39
N LYS A 59 15.15 10.32 9.25
CA LYS A 59 16.07 10.61 10.37
C LYS A 59 15.93 12.03 10.91
N SER A 60 15.16 12.90 10.27
CA SER A 60 14.90 14.26 10.78
C SER A 60 14.24 14.20 12.16
N THR A 61 14.71 15.03 13.09
CA THR A 61 14.22 15.13 14.48
C THR A 61 13.03 16.08 14.62
N LYS A 62 12.83 16.99 13.65
CA LYS A 62 11.71 17.92 13.62
C LYS A 62 10.52 17.29 12.90
N ALA A 63 9.41 17.08 13.62
CA ALA A 63 8.25 16.35 13.11
C ALA A 63 7.58 17.02 11.89
N SER A 64 7.48 18.35 11.88
CA SER A 64 6.94 19.14 10.76
C SER A 64 7.76 18.92 9.48
N ASP A 65 9.07 19.11 9.58
CA ASP A 65 10.00 19.05 8.46
C ASP A 65 10.11 17.61 7.95
N LYS A 66 10.12 16.63 8.86
CA LYS A 66 10.10 15.21 8.53
C LYS A 66 8.93 14.83 7.64
N LYS A 67 7.70 15.27 7.95
CA LYS A 67 6.51 14.91 7.17
C LYS A 67 6.64 15.42 5.73
N VAL A 68 7.04 16.67 5.55
CA VAL A 68 7.20 17.30 4.23
C VAL A 68 8.31 16.62 3.44
N LEU A 69 9.50 16.46 4.03
CA LEU A 69 10.66 15.83 3.37
C LEU A 69 10.37 14.38 2.95
N VAL A 70 9.66 13.61 3.78
CA VAL A 70 9.27 12.24 3.44
C VAL A 70 8.27 12.22 2.28
N ALA A 71 7.29 13.14 2.27
CA ALA A 71 6.30 13.23 1.21
C ALA A 71 6.97 13.56 -0.13
N GLU A 72 7.85 14.57 -0.16
CA GLU A 72 8.59 14.95 -1.36
C GLU A 72 9.48 13.82 -1.89
N ALA A 73 10.23 13.15 -1.00
CA ALA A 73 11.09 12.05 -1.40
C ALA A 73 10.29 10.85 -1.95
N ARG A 74 9.11 10.55 -1.37
CA ARG A 74 8.19 9.53 -1.89
C ARG A 74 7.58 9.91 -3.23
N ALA A 75 7.27 11.19 -3.45
CA ALA A 75 6.81 11.68 -4.75
C ALA A 75 7.87 11.49 -5.84
N ARG A 76 9.15 11.77 -5.53
CA ARG A 76 10.27 11.49 -6.44
C ARG A 76 10.41 10.00 -6.75
N VAL A 77 10.22 9.11 -5.77
CA VAL A 77 10.19 7.65 -5.99
C VAL A 77 9.05 7.26 -6.93
N GLN A 78 7.86 7.84 -6.75
CA GLN A 78 6.72 7.57 -7.61
C GLN A 78 7.02 7.98 -9.06
N LYS A 79 7.47 9.22 -9.26
CA LYS A 79 7.81 9.77 -10.59
C LYS A 79 8.85 8.91 -11.31
N ALA A 80 9.92 8.53 -10.62
CA ALA A 80 10.95 7.68 -11.22
C ALA A 80 10.40 6.29 -11.61
N LYS A 81 9.53 5.69 -10.78
CA LYS A 81 8.87 4.41 -11.10
C LYS A 81 7.88 4.50 -12.24
N GLU A 82 7.16 5.61 -12.37
CA GLU A 82 6.29 5.89 -13.52
C GLU A 82 7.12 6.04 -14.80
N GLY A 83 8.23 6.78 -14.75
CA GLY A 83 9.16 6.89 -15.89
C GLY A 83 9.75 5.53 -16.30
N LEU A 84 10.05 4.65 -15.34
CA LEU A 84 10.48 3.27 -15.60
C LEU A 84 9.36 2.37 -16.14
N GLY A 85 8.11 2.83 -16.13
CA GLY A 85 6.94 2.03 -16.51
C GLY A 85 6.52 1.00 -15.46
N GLU A 86 7.13 0.96 -14.27
CA GLU A 86 6.74 0.08 -13.16
C GLU A 86 5.40 0.49 -12.52
N ARG A 87 4.97 1.74 -12.74
CA ARG A 87 3.72 2.32 -12.23
C ARG A 87 3.10 3.23 -13.28
N GLY A 88 1.86 3.65 -13.04
CA GLY A 88 1.13 4.51 -13.96
C GLY A 88 0.61 3.74 -15.18
N PRO A 89 0.45 4.41 -16.33
CA PRO A 89 0.05 3.78 -17.58
C PRO A 89 0.92 2.56 -17.89
N VAL A 90 0.34 1.52 -18.47
CA VAL A 90 1.09 0.35 -18.92
C VAL A 90 1.87 0.67 -20.19
N TRP A 91 2.88 -0.15 -20.48
CA TRP A 91 3.72 -0.02 -21.69
C TRP A 91 3.38 -1.07 -22.75
N TRP A 92 2.33 -1.85 -22.54
CA TRP A 92 1.75 -2.81 -23.49
C TRP A 92 0.33 -2.39 -23.88
N ASP A 93 -0.23 -3.06 -24.87
CA ASP A 93 -1.60 -2.83 -25.33
C ASP A 93 -2.59 -3.60 -24.44
N GLU A 94 -3.34 -2.90 -23.58
CA GLU A 94 -4.31 -3.55 -22.67
C GLU A 94 -5.45 -4.24 -23.41
N GLU A 95 -5.82 -3.78 -24.61
CA GLU A 95 -6.88 -4.38 -25.41
C GLU A 95 -6.45 -5.73 -25.98
N LYS A 96 -5.18 -5.83 -26.39
CA LYS A 96 -4.63 -7.05 -26.98
C LYS A 96 -4.07 -8.03 -25.95
N GLU A 97 -3.44 -7.53 -24.90
CA GLU A 97 -2.60 -8.33 -23.99
C GLU A 97 -3.19 -8.44 -22.57
N GLY A 98 -4.24 -7.67 -22.29
CA GLY A 98 -5.02 -7.76 -21.07
C GLY A 98 -4.77 -6.63 -20.07
N GLN A 99 -5.69 -6.54 -19.11
CA GLN A 99 -5.76 -5.45 -18.14
C GLN A 99 -4.61 -5.47 -17.13
N ALA A 100 -4.21 -4.28 -16.68
CA ALA A 100 -3.21 -4.12 -15.64
C ALA A 100 -3.61 -4.77 -14.30
N VAL A 101 -2.75 -5.63 -13.80
CA VAL A 101 -2.87 -6.31 -12.50
C VAL A 101 -1.66 -6.07 -11.57
N ASP A 102 -1.02 -4.88 -11.69
CA ASP A 102 0.10 -4.50 -10.82
C ASP A 102 -0.32 -4.54 -9.33
N ARG A 103 0.53 -5.15 -8.50
CA ARG A 103 0.32 -5.34 -7.06
C ARG A 103 -0.98 -6.06 -6.72
N LYS A 104 -1.53 -6.88 -7.63
CA LYS A 104 -2.62 -7.80 -7.30
C LYS A 104 -2.06 -9.16 -6.89
N HIS A 105 -2.87 -9.88 -6.11
CA HIS A 105 -2.59 -11.27 -5.80
C HIS A 105 -2.84 -12.11 -7.05
N VAL A 106 -1.90 -12.96 -7.44
CA VAL A 106 -1.97 -13.75 -8.67
C VAL A 106 -3.25 -14.59 -8.84
N LYS A 107 -3.86 -15.05 -7.74
CA LYS A 107 -5.11 -15.84 -7.74
C LYS A 107 -6.33 -15.11 -8.30
N ILE A 108 -6.34 -13.77 -8.28
CA ILE A 108 -7.45 -12.94 -8.78
C ILE A 108 -7.14 -12.34 -10.16
N THR A 109 -6.22 -12.93 -10.90
CA THR A 109 -5.71 -12.39 -12.16
C THR A 109 -5.67 -13.47 -13.24
N GLN A 110 -5.49 -13.06 -14.49
CA GLN A 110 -5.30 -13.96 -15.64
C GLN A 110 -4.09 -14.91 -15.51
N TYR A 111 -3.16 -14.63 -14.60
CA TYR A 111 -1.97 -15.46 -14.37
C TYR A 111 -2.15 -16.55 -13.30
N LYS A 112 -3.38 -16.80 -12.83
CA LYS A 112 -3.67 -17.80 -11.80
C LYS A 112 -3.14 -19.19 -12.18
N GLU A 113 -3.57 -19.71 -13.34
CA GLU A 113 -3.25 -21.08 -13.78
C GLU A 113 -1.74 -21.24 -14.03
N TRP A 114 -1.12 -20.21 -14.62
CA TRP A 114 0.33 -20.15 -14.77
C TRP A 114 1.05 -20.28 -13.42
N ALA A 115 0.61 -19.53 -12.40
CA ALA A 115 1.25 -19.58 -11.09
C ALA A 115 1.04 -20.91 -10.36
N GLU A 116 -0.13 -21.54 -10.51
CA GLU A 116 -0.41 -22.89 -9.98
C GLU A 116 0.50 -23.95 -10.62
N GLY A 117 0.80 -23.81 -11.92
CA GLY A 117 1.72 -24.68 -12.64
C GLY A 117 3.19 -24.58 -12.21
N LEU A 118 3.59 -23.53 -11.49
CA LEU A 118 4.98 -23.37 -11.01
C LEU A 118 5.30 -24.23 -9.78
N GLY A 119 4.30 -24.87 -9.15
CA GLY A 119 4.50 -25.62 -7.91
C GLY A 119 4.98 -24.77 -6.73
N VAL A 120 4.99 -23.44 -6.89
CA VAL A 120 5.29 -22.50 -5.81
C VAL A 120 4.08 -22.52 -4.90
N SER A 121 4.25 -23.00 -3.66
CA SER A 121 3.21 -22.90 -2.63
C SER A 121 2.78 -21.44 -2.53
N LEU A 122 1.63 -21.09 -3.11
CA LEU A 122 1.03 -19.76 -3.11
C LEU A 122 0.85 -19.34 -1.67
N GLY A 123 1.87 -18.68 -1.11
CA GLY A 123 2.05 -18.48 0.31
C GLY A 123 0.77 -17.94 0.92
N ASP A 124 0.15 -18.75 1.78
CA ASP A 124 -1.04 -18.32 2.48
C ASP A 124 -0.63 -17.15 3.40
N LYS A 125 -1.36 -16.04 3.32
CA LYS A 125 -1.05 -14.81 4.09
C LYS A 125 -1.17 -15.03 5.61
N THR A 126 -1.56 -16.22 6.06
CA THR A 126 -1.83 -16.60 7.44
C THR A 126 -0.58 -16.76 8.31
N ARG A 127 0.62 -16.96 7.75
CA ARG A 127 1.90 -17.01 8.52
C ARG A 127 2.66 -15.69 8.48
N GLY A 128 2.07 -14.62 8.99
CA GLY A 128 2.72 -13.30 9.01
C GLY A 128 2.37 -12.38 10.17
N MET A 129 1.30 -12.66 10.92
CA MET A 129 1.08 -12.01 12.23
C MET A 129 1.65 -12.93 13.31
N LYS A 130 2.93 -12.78 13.65
CA LYS A 130 3.36 -13.11 15.02
C LYS A 130 2.49 -12.25 15.93
N ARG A 131 1.44 -12.83 16.52
CA ARG A 131 0.87 -12.28 17.75
C ARG A 131 2.05 -12.22 18.70
N LYS A 132 2.48 -11.02 19.09
CA LYS A 132 3.42 -10.86 20.19
C LYS A 132 2.76 -11.60 21.35
N ALA A 133 3.31 -12.76 21.73
CA ALA A 133 2.91 -13.41 22.95
C ALA A 133 3.16 -12.39 24.06
N PHE A 134 2.07 -11.93 24.68
CA PHE A 134 2.15 -11.23 25.94
C PHE A 134 2.65 -12.28 26.93
N GLN A 135 3.93 -12.17 27.33
CA GLN A 135 4.45 -12.95 28.44
C GLN A 135 3.91 -12.28 29.69
N ASP A 136 2.84 -12.86 30.23
CA ASP A 136 2.42 -12.66 31.61
C ASP A 136 3.43 -13.40 32.49
N GLU A 137 4.40 -12.68 33.02
CA GLU A 137 5.06 -13.09 34.26
C GLU A 137 4.34 -12.39 35.42
N ASP A 138 4.22 -13.13 36.51
CA ASP A 138 3.56 -12.82 37.78
C ASP A 138 2.05 -13.09 37.89
N GLY A 139 1.77 -14.08 38.73
CA GLY A 139 0.45 -14.61 39.03
C GLY A 139 -0.49 -13.61 39.70
N GLY A 140 -1.77 -13.76 39.39
CA GLY A 140 -2.85 -13.07 40.07
C GLY A 140 -4.19 -13.37 39.42
N ALA A 141 -5.10 -13.98 40.18
CA ALA A 141 -6.45 -14.37 39.77
C ALA A 141 -7.25 -13.23 39.11
N GLY A 142 -8.07 -13.52 38.09
CA GLY A 142 -9.05 -12.54 37.62
C GLY A 142 -9.76 -12.79 36.29
N MET A 143 -10.81 -13.61 36.33
CA MET A 143 -12.11 -13.38 35.65
C MET A 143 -12.13 -13.04 34.14
N THR A 144 -12.55 -14.02 33.34
CA THR A 144 -12.94 -13.85 31.93
C THR A 144 -14.09 -12.85 31.77
N LYS A 145 -13.93 -11.80 30.96
CA LYS A 145 -15.07 -11.07 30.39
C LYS A 145 -14.95 -10.93 28.87
N ARG A 146 -15.75 -11.76 28.20
CA ARG A 146 -16.18 -11.68 26.81
C ARG A 146 -16.89 -10.33 26.58
N ILE A 147 -16.30 -9.44 25.78
CA ILE A 147 -16.96 -8.21 25.34
C ILE A 147 -17.71 -8.50 24.04
N THR A 148 -19.03 -8.65 24.14
CA THR A 148 -19.96 -8.60 23.01
C THR A 148 -20.12 -7.14 22.58
N ARG A 149 -20.01 -6.86 21.29
CA ARG A 149 -20.38 -5.55 20.72
C ARG A 149 -21.91 -5.40 20.79
N SER A 150 -22.39 -4.59 21.71
CA SER A 150 -23.79 -4.16 21.75
C SER A 150 -23.94 -2.83 21.05
N THR A 151 -24.73 -2.83 19.98
CA THR A 151 -25.31 -1.65 19.34
C THR A 151 -26.17 -0.89 20.34
N SER A 152 -25.92 0.39 20.55
CA SER A 152 -26.79 1.25 21.36
C SER A 152 -27.07 2.57 20.66
N LYS A 153 -28.38 2.82 20.55
CA LYS A 153 -29.11 3.83 19.80
C LYS A 153 -29.18 5.09 20.66
N ARG A 154 -28.71 6.23 20.15
CA ARG A 154 -28.80 7.52 20.86
C ARG A 154 -30.21 8.09 20.67
N GLN A 155 -31.05 7.96 21.69
CA GLN A 155 -32.31 8.69 21.82
C GLN A 155 -32.08 10.11 22.30
N ARG A 156 -32.88 11.03 21.76
CA ARG A 156 -33.10 12.41 22.21
C ARG A 156 -33.87 12.43 23.53
N THR A 157 -33.47 13.31 24.43
CA THR A 157 -34.30 14.05 25.40
C THR A 157 -33.53 15.34 25.67
N GLY A 158 -34.10 16.53 25.46
CA GLY A 158 -34.98 17.23 26.43
C GLY A 158 -34.08 18.18 27.22
N ASP A 159 -34.08 19.48 26.90
CA ASP A 159 -34.87 20.50 27.60
C ASP A 159 -34.06 21.11 28.75
N ASP A 160 -33.74 22.39 28.62
CA ASP A 160 -33.53 23.31 29.74
C ASP A 160 -33.51 24.74 29.17
N GLY A 161 -34.65 25.40 29.32
CA GLY A 161 -34.80 26.82 29.04
C GLY A 161 -34.10 27.70 30.08
N ARG A 162 -33.60 28.85 29.63
CA ARG A 162 -33.53 30.05 30.48
C ARG A 162 -33.67 31.32 29.65
N SER A 163 -34.74 32.02 29.95
CA SER A 163 -35.20 33.32 29.46
C SER A 163 -34.50 34.48 30.16
N HIS A 164 -34.19 35.55 29.42
CA HIS A 164 -34.46 36.96 29.77
C HIS A 164 -33.81 37.89 28.74
N GLN A 165 -34.60 38.53 27.88
CA GLN A 165 -34.27 39.82 27.29
C GLN A 165 -35.54 40.66 27.37
N ASP A 166 -35.52 41.59 28.32
CA ASP A 166 -36.40 42.74 28.39
C ASP A 166 -35.52 43.98 28.59
N GLU A 167 -36.09 45.15 28.31
CA GLU A 167 -35.56 46.51 28.23
C GLU A 167 -35.43 47.01 26.78
N GLY A 168 -36.59 47.32 26.22
CA GLY A 168 -36.72 48.36 25.19
C GLY A 168 -36.78 49.76 25.80
N GLY A 169 -36.52 50.77 24.98
CA GLY A 169 -37.00 52.13 25.24
C GLY A 169 -36.03 53.23 24.83
N GLY A 170 -36.45 54.07 23.88
CA GLY A 170 -35.77 55.34 23.64
C GLY A 170 -36.15 56.01 22.32
N ALA A 171 -37.19 56.84 22.37
CA ALA A 171 -37.83 57.50 21.25
C ALA A 171 -37.09 58.75 20.70
N ALA A 172 -37.39 59.04 19.44
CA ALA A 172 -37.67 60.34 18.81
C ALA A 172 -36.82 61.58 19.17
N ARG A 173 -36.28 62.22 18.12
CA ARG A 173 -36.48 63.64 17.81
C ARG A 173 -36.19 63.91 16.33
#